data_AF-X1A3V4-F1
#
_entry.id   AF-X1A3V4-F1
#
_cell.length_a   1.000
_cell.length_b   1.000
_cell.length_c   1.000
_cell.angle_alpha   90.00
_cell.angle_beta   90.00
_cell.angle_gamma   90.00
#
_symmetry.space_group_name_H-M   'P 1'
#
loop_
_entity.id
_entity.type
_entity.pdbx_description
1 polymer ?
#
loop_
_entity_poly.entity_id
_entity_poly.type
_entity_poly.pdbx_seq_one_letter_code
_entity_poly.pdbx_strand_id
1 'polypeptide(L)'
;MGDIKSARELAMEKIEKLGEPSDEERLKWKYVPEGEKLAARYIKIGCNLVDELSQYEEKVKQCIIEGAGEILIRNIDLPKSDLAKRNNKKAMEGLKVIKSNKVDVENVYSKIRRLFNHYMEQGEQQRKQAYASLKIEFEAKIQQAV
;
A
#
# COMPACT_ATOMS: atom_id res chain seq x y z
N MET A 1 -19.98 4.61 49.04
CA MET A 1 -19.45 3.37 48.44
C MET A 1 -19.74 3.46 46.95
N GLY A 2 -18.71 3.55 46.11
CA GLY A 2 -18.89 3.61 44.66
C GLY A 2 -18.89 2.19 44.11
N ASP A 3 -20.00 1.75 43.54
CA ASP A 3 -20.10 0.46 42.89
C ASP A 3 -19.09 0.38 41.75
N ILE A 4 -18.19 -0.62 41.81
CA ILE A 4 -17.19 -0.86 40.78
C ILE A 4 -17.94 -1.41 39.55
N LYS A 5 -18.03 -0.59 38.50
CA LYS A 5 -18.67 -1.01 37.25
C LYS A 5 -17.98 -2.22 36.64
N SER A 6 -18.77 -3.16 36.14
CA SER A 6 -18.27 -4.32 35.40
C SER A 6 -17.66 -3.91 34.06
N ALA A 7 -16.72 -4.71 33.54
CA ALA A 7 -16.16 -4.53 32.20
C ALA A 7 -17.25 -4.44 31.11
N ARG A 8 -18.38 -5.14 31.31
CA ARG A 8 -19.54 -5.08 30.42
C ARG A 8 -20.28 -3.74 30.49
N GLU A 9 -20.45 -3.19 31.69
CA GLU A 9 -21.12 -1.89 31.88
C GLU A 9 -20.28 -0.75 31.31
N LEU A 10 -18.96 -0.79 31.51
CA LEU A 10 -18.02 0.14 30.89
C LEU A 10 -18.00 0.03 29.37
N ALA A 11 -18.19 -1.18 28.82
CA ALA A 11 -18.30 -1.38 27.37
C ALA A 11 -19.63 -0.82 26.83
N MET A 12 -20.76 -1.07 27.50
CA MET A 12 -22.07 -0.55 27.08
C MET A 12 -22.15 0.98 27.18
N GLU A 13 -21.59 1.60 28.22
CA GLU A 13 -21.48 3.06 28.31
C GLU A 13 -20.65 3.67 27.18
N LYS A 14 -19.61 2.96 26.71
CA LYS A 14 -18.81 3.40 25.56
C LYS A 14 -19.58 3.23 24.25
N ILE A 15 -20.37 2.17 24.10
CA ILE A 15 -21.22 1.93 22.94
C ILE A 15 -22.32 3.00 22.84
N GLU A 16 -22.98 3.34 23.95
CA GLU A 16 -23.98 4.44 23.99
C GLU A 16 -23.38 5.79 23.59
N LYS A 17 -22.14 6.09 24.00
CA LYS A 17 -21.43 7.32 23.61
C LYS A 17 -21.00 7.36 22.15
N LEU A 18 -20.81 6.19 21.52
CA LEU A 18 -20.40 6.09 20.12
C LEU A 18 -21.59 6.24 19.16
N GLY A 19 -22.82 5.98 19.62
CA GLY A 19 -24.02 6.01 18.79
C GLY A 19 -24.13 4.79 17.85
N GLU A 20 -25.28 4.63 17.19
CA GLU A 20 -25.42 3.61 16.15
C GLU A 20 -24.61 4.00 14.90
N PRO A 21 -23.92 3.03 14.25
CA PRO A 21 -23.20 3.32 13.02
C PRO A 21 -24.16 3.79 11.94
N SER A 22 -23.84 4.90 11.29
CA SER A 22 -24.56 5.41 10.13
C SER A 22 -24.56 4.39 8.99
N ASP A 23 -25.54 4.50 8.09
CA ASP A 23 -25.61 3.62 6.91
C ASP A 23 -24.34 3.70 6.05
N GLU A 24 -23.68 4.86 6.00
CA GLU A 24 -22.40 5.05 5.30
C GLU A 24 -21.25 4.27 5.96
N GLU A 25 -21.15 4.29 7.29
CA GLU A 25 -20.14 3.53 8.04
C GLU A 25 -20.34 2.03 7.87
N ARG A 26 -21.59 1.56 7.93
CA ARG A 26 -21.94 0.15 7.67
C ARG A 26 -21.52 -0.26 6.26
N LEU A 27 -21.70 0.61 5.28
CA LEU A 27 -21.32 0.38 3.89
C LEU A 27 -19.80 0.30 3.73
N LYS A 28 -19.06 1.21 4.37
CA LYS A 28 -17.59 1.19 4.39
C LYS A 28 -17.05 -0.09 5.02
N TRP A 29 -17.54 -0.47 6.21
CA TRP A 29 -17.09 -1.69 6.89
C TRP A 29 -17.29 -2.94 6.06
N LYS A 30 -18.35 -2.99 5.24
CA LYS A 30 -18.62 -4.11 4.35
C LYS A 30 -17.74 -4.10 3.10
N TYR A 31 -17.59 -2.95 2.44
CA TYR A 31 -17.05 -2.90 1.07
C TYR A 31 -15.61 -2.40 0.96
N VAL A 32 -15.08 -1.69 1.96
CA VAL A 32 -13.64 -1.35 1.99
C VAL A 32 -12.79 -2.62 2.00
N PRO A 33 -13.04 -3.64 2.85
CA PRO A 33 -12.28 -4.89 2.82
C PRO A 33 -12.39 -5.65 1.49
N GLU A 34 -13.52 -5.54 0.78
CA GLU A 34 -13.68 -6.12 -0.55
C GLU A 34 -12.81 -5.40 -1.59
N GLY A 35 -12.71 -4.07 -1.49
CA GLY A 35 -11.75 -3.28 -2.27
C GLY A 35 -10.30 -3.68 -2.01
N GLU A 36 -9.93 -3.91 -0.75
CA GLU A 36 -8.59 -4.36 -0.39
C GLU A 36 -8.26 -5.73 -1.03
N LYS A 37 -9.20 -6.69 -0.94
CA LYS A 37 -9.07 -8.02 -1.57
C LYS A 37 -8.95 -7.91 -3.09
N LEU A 38 -9.74 -7.04 -3.71
CA LEU A 38 -9.70 -6.79 -5.16
C LEU A 38 -8.31 -6.26 -5.59
N ALA A 39 -7.77 -5.27 -4.89
CA ALA A 39 -6.43 -4.76 -5.17
C ALA A 39 -5.33 -5.82 -4.98
N ALA A 40 -5.42 -6.63 -3.93
CA ALA A 40 -4.49 -7.73 -3.71
C ALA A 40 -4.54 -8.77 -4.85
N ARG A 41 -5.74 -9.14 -5.30
CA ARG A 41 -5.94 -10.02 -6.47
C ARG A 41 -5.37 -9.41 -7.75
N TYR A 42 -5.61 -8.12 -7.97
CA TYR A 42 -5.10 -7.38 -9.12
C TYR A 42 -3.57 -7.43 -9.20
N ILE A 43 -2.88 -7.14 -8.09
CA ILE A 43 -1.41 -7.17 -8.06
C ILE A 43 -0.88 -8.59 -8.33
N LYS A 44 -1.47 -9.60 -7.67
CA LYS A 44 -0.99 -10.99 -7.75
C LYS A 44 -1.29 -11.66 -9.10
N ILE A 45 -2.53 -11.57 -9.57
CA ILE A 45 -3.05 -12.39 -10.68
C ILE A 45 -3.37 -11.53 -11.92
N GLY A 46 -3.60 -10.21 -11.77
CA GLY A 46 -3.83 -9.31 -12.89
C GLY A 46 -5.26 -9.30 -13.43
N CYS A 47 -6.27 -9.27 -12.55
CA CYS A 47 -7.68 -9.12 -12.96
C CYS A 47 -7.98 -7.76 -13.61
N ASN A 48 -9.09 -7.63 -14.34
CA ASN A 48 -9.48 -6.33 -14.90
C ASN A 48 -10.26 -5.51 -13.86
N LEU A 49 -9.62 -4.46 -13.32
CA LEU A 49 -10.24 -3.57 -12.33
C LEU A 49 -11.48 -2.84 -12.88
N VAL A 50 -11.53 -2.52 -14.18
CA VAL A 50 -12.67 -1.82 -14.78
C VAL A 50 -13.90 -2.73 -14.75
N ASP A 51 -13.73 -3.98 -15.18
CA ASP A 51 -14.82 -4.96 -15.24
C ASP A 51 -15.32 -5.31 -13.85
N GLU A 52 -14.42 -5.55 -12.90
CA GLU A 52 -14.77 -5.87 -11.50
C GLU A 52 -15.53 -4.69 -10.86
N LEU A 53 -15.08 -3.45 -11.07
CA LEU A 53 -15.74 -2.26 -10.53
C LEU A 53 -17.09 -1.94 -11.23
N SER A 54 -17.31 -2.43 -12.45
CA SER A 54 -18.57 -2.21 -13.18
C SER A 54 -19.77 -2.95 -12.59
N GLN A 55 -19.52 -3.97 -11.74
CA GLN A 55 -20.55 -4.81 -11.12
C GLN A 55 -21.24 -4.13 -9.93
N TYR A 56 -20.73 -2.99 -9.47
CA TYR A 56 -21.20 -2.31 -8.27
C TYR A 56 -21.87 -0.98 -8.59
N GLU A 57 -22.91 -0.66 -7.82
CA GLU A 57 -23.55 0.65 -7.82
C GLU A 57 -22.58 1.73 -7.33
N GLU A 58 -22.79 2.98 -7.76
CA GLU A 58 -21.84 4.09 -7.56
C GLU A 58 -21.44 4.31 -6.09
N LYS A 59 -22.38 4.27 -5.15
CA LYS A 59 -22.08 4.44 -3.71
C LYS A 59 -21.22 3.31 -3.15
N VAL A 60 -21.49 2.07 -3.56
CA VAL A 60 -20.70 0.90 -3.17
C VAL A 60 -19.31 0.96 -3.81
N LYS A 61 -19.26 1.32 -5.08
CA LYS A 61 -18.05 1.48 -5.87
C LYS A 61 -17.07 2.45 -5.22
N GLN A 62 -17.54 3.56 -4.65
CA GLN A 62 -16.69 4.51 -3.94
C GLN A 62 -15.98 3.88 -2.73
N CYS A 63 -16.68 3.06 -1.94
CA CYS A 63 -16.08 2.34 -0.80
C CYS A 63 -15.06 1.28 -1.26
N ILE A 64 -15.34 0.59 -2.37
CA ILE A 64 -14.41 -0.39 -2.96
C ILE A 64 -13.17 0.32 -3.50
N ILE A 65 -13.33 1.46 -4.17
CA ILE A 65 -12.21 2.29 -4.67
C ILE A 65 -11.36 2.81 -3.51
N GLU A 66 -11.97 3.18 -2.39
CA GLU A 66 -11.26 3.59 -1.16
C GLU A 66 -10.33 2.47 -0.69
N GLY A 67 -10.85 1.28 -0.40
CA GLY A 67 -10.04 0.15 0.06
C GLY A 67 -9.01 -0.34 -0.95
N ALA A 68 -9.37 -0.40 -2.24
CA ALA A 68 -8.44 -0.77 -3.29
C ALA A 68 -7.29 0.24 -3.41
N GLY A 69 -7.60 1.54 -3.30
CA GLY A 69 -6.64 2.63 -3.34
C GLY A 69 -5.60 2.53 -2.24
N GLU A 70 -6.01 2.22 -1.00
CA GLU A 70 -5.08 2.05 0.11
C GLU A 70 -4.06 0.92 -0.13
N ILE A 71 -4.53 -0.24 -0.59
CA ILE A 71 -3.65 -1.38 -0.87
C ILE A 71 -2.70 -1.07 -2.03
N LEU A 72 -3.18 -0.45 -3.10
CA LEU A 72 -2.32 -0.10 -4.23
C LEU A 72 -1.23 0.90 -3.80
N ILE A 73 -1.58 1.93 -3.02
CA ILE A 73 -0.60 2.90 -2.50
C ILE A 73 0.44 2.20 -1.62
N ARG A 74 0.02 1.33 -0.70
CA ARG A 74 0.93 0.57 0.19
C ARG A 74 1.86 -0.40 -0.57
N ASN A 75 1.51 -0.77 -1.80
CA ASN A 75 2.34 -1.64 -2.65
C ASN A 75 3.33 -0.88 -3.54
N ILE A 76 3.39 0.46 -3.45
CA ILE A 76 4.44 1.26 -4.07
C ILE A 76 5.58 1.42 -3.07
N ASP A 77 6.67 0.69 -3.28
CA ASP A 77 7.90 0.77 -2.47
C ASP A 77 9.12 1.11 -3.34
N LEU A 78 10.29 1.33 -2.76
CA LEU A 78 11.52 1.52 -3.52
C LEU A 78 11.80 0.30 -4.41
N PRO A 79 12.33 0.49 -5.64
CA PRO A 79 12.53 -0.57 -6.63
C PRO A 79 13.78 -1.42 -6.32
N LYS A 80 13.82 -2.06 -5.15
CA LYS A 80 14.98 -2.84 -4.63
C LYS A 80 15.21 -4.16 -5.38
N SER A 81 14.22 -4.62 -6.15
CA SER A 81 14.25 -5.86 -6.94
C SER A 81 13.35 -5.72 -8.17
N ASP A 82 13.48 -6.63 -9.13
CA ASP A 82 12.61 -6.64 -10.31
C ASP A 82 11.16 -6.97 -9.96
N LEU A 83 10.93 -7.77 -8.90
CA LEU A 83 9.59 -7.99 -8.36
C LEU A 83 8.99 -6.68 -7.82
N ALA A 84 9.75 -5.92 -7.04
CA ALA A 84 9.31 -4.62 -6.53
C ALA A 84 8.99 -3.65 -7.67
N LYS A 85 9.85 -3.56 -8.70
CA LYS A 85 9.59 -2.75 -9.90
C LYS A 85 8.28 -3.13 -10.60
N ARG A 86 8.04 -4.43 -10.79
CA ARG A 86 6.81 -4.94 -11.42
C ARG A 86 5.57 -4.61 -10.57
N ASN A 87 5.65 -4.81 -9.25
CA ASN A 87 4.56 -4.52 -8.34
C ASN A 87 4.24 -3.01 -8.30
N ASN A 88 5.27 -2.15 -8.24
CA ASN A 88 5.10 -0.70 -8.32
C ASN A 88 4.38 -0.30 -9.61
N LYS A 89 4.82 -0.83 -10.76
CA LYS A 89 4.20 -0.53 -12.05
C LYS A 89 2.72 -0.93 -12.06
N LYS A 90 2.40 -2.15 -11.64
CA LYS A 90 1.01 -2.61 -11.52
C LYS A 90 0.20 -1.71 -10.58
N ALA A 91 0.72 -1.42 -9.39
CA ALA A 91 0.04 -0.59 -8.41
C ALA A 91 -0.28 0.82 -8.96
N MET A 92 0.68 1.43 -9.67
CA MET A 92 0.48 2.72 -10.34
C MET A 92 -0.52 2.63 -11.50
N GLU A 93 -0.50 1.56 -12.30
CA GLU A 93 -1.50 1.35 -13.36
C GLU A 93 -2.91 1.21 -12.77
N GLY A 94 -3.07 0.42 -11.70
CA GLY A 94 -4.35 0.26 -11.00
C GLY A 94 -4.86 1.57 -10.39
N LEU A 95 -3.98 2.35 -9.77
CA LEU A 95 -4.34 3.67 -9.23
C LEU A 95 -4.78 4.64 -10.32
N LYS A 96 -4.12 4.60 -11.49
CA LYS A 96 -4.52 5.38 -12.66
C LYS A 96 -5.89 4.97 -13.19
N VAL A 97 -6.32 3.72 -13.02
CA VAL A 97 -7.68 3.28 -13.36
C VAL A 97 -8.71 3.90 -12.40
N ILE A 98 -8.50 3.75 -11.09
CA ILE A 98 -9.54 4.05 -10.08
C ILE A 98 -9.64 5.52 -9.67
N LYS A 99 -8.59 6.34 -9.87
CA LYS A 99 -8.61 7.77 -9.51
C LYS A 99 -9.21 8.62 -10.63
N SER A 100 -10.14 9.51 -10.30
CA SER A 100 -10.81 10.37 -11.28
C SER A 100 -9.89 11.44 -11.87
N ASN A 101 -9.05 12.07 -11.06
CA ASN A 101 -8.12 13.12 -11.50
C ASN A 101 -6.83 12.53 -12.07
N LYS A 102 -6.80 12.30 -13.38
CA LYS A 102 -5.65 11.68 -14.06
C LYS A 102 -4.43 12.60 -14.12
N VAL A 103 -4.64 13.92 -14.16
CA VAL A 103 -3.56 14.92 -14.26
C VAL A 103 -2.72 14.92 -12.99
N ASP A 104 -3.37 15.02 -11.82
CA ASP A 104 -2.66 15.03 -10.53
C ASP A 104 -1.96 13.70 -10.25
N VAL A 105 -2.58 12.58 -10.64
CA VAL A 105 -1.96 11.26 -10.56
C VAL A 105 -0.67 11.21 -11.38
N GLU A 106 -0.68 11.70 -12.62
CA GLU A 106 0.50 11.71 -13.47
C GLU A 106 1.59 12.65 -12.93
N ASN A 107 1.20 13.79 -12.36
CA ASN A 107 2.12 14.71 -11.69
C ASN A 107 2.85 14.03 -10.52
N VAL A 108 2.13 13.29 -9.68
CA VAL A 108 2.74 12.50 -8.60
C VAL A 108 3.63 11.39 -9.16
N TYR A 109 3.21 10.71 -10.22
CA TYR A 109 3.99 9.65 -10.85
C TYR A 109 5.31 10.16 -11.43
N SER A 110 5.33 11.36 -11.98
CA SER A 110 6.58 11.98 -12.47
C SER A 110 7.61 12.12 -11.33
N LYS A 111 7.17 12.52 -10.12
CA LYS A 111 8.02 12.65 -8.94
C LYS A 111 8.50 11.28 -8.45
N ILE A 112 7.61 10.30 -8.40
CA ILE A 112 7.95 8.92 -8.02
C ILE A 112 8.99 8.33 -8.98
N ARG A 113 8.81 8.47 -10.30
CA ARG A 113 9.77 7.97 -11.29
C ARG A 113 11.13 8.63 -11.15
N ARG A 114 11.19 9.94 -10.92
CA ARG A 114 12.45 10.66 -10.65
C ARG A 114 13.15 10.09 -9.41
N LEU A 115 12.41 9.88 -8.32
CA LEU A 115 12.94 9.30 -7.09
C LEU A 115 13.43 7.85 -7.29
N PHE A 116 12.69 7.04 -8.03
CA PHE A 116 13.07 5.66 -8.36
C PHE A 116 14.31 5.60 -9.24
N ASN A 117 14.40 6.45 -10.26
CA ASN A 117 15.59 6.52 -11.12
C ASN A 117 16.81 6.91 -10.31
N HIS A 118 16.70 7.95 -9.48
CA HIS A 118 17.79 8.37 -8.60
C HIS A 118 18.23 7.25 -7.64
N TYR A 119 17.28 6.55 -7.01
CA TYR A 119 17.55 5.40 -6.15
C TYR A 119 18.30 4.30 -6.91
N MET A 120 17.89 3.99 -8.14
CA MET A 120 18.51 2.96 -8.95
C MET A 120 19.90 3.36 -9.42
N GLU A 121 20.07 4.57 -9.96
CA GLU A 121 21.34 5.02 -10.54
C GLU A 121 22.41 5.25 -9.46
N GLN A 122 22.09 6.04 -8.42
CA GLN A 122 23.06 6.40 -7.40
C GLN A 122 23.17 5.33 -6.30
N GLY A 123 22.04 4.74 -5.91
CA GLY A 123 22.02 3.70 -4.89
C GLY A 123 22.73 2.44 -5.35
N GLU A 124 22.57 2.01 -6.61
CA GLU A 124 23.31 0.86 -7.13
C GLU A 124 24.82 1.11 -7.15
N GLN A 125 25.24 2.31 -7.56
CA GLN A 125 26.66 2.68 -7.58
C GLN A 125 27.27 2.67 -6.18
N GLN A 126 26.60 3.27 -5.20
CA GLN A 126 27.04 3.23 -3.79
C GLN A 126 27.10 1.80 -3.25
N ARG A 127 26.13 0.96 -3.59
CA ARG A 127 26.09 -0.43 -3.15
C ARG A 127 27.22 -1.27 -3.75
N LYS A 128 27.55 -1.05 -5.03
CA LYS A 128 28.70 -1.70 -5.69
C LYS A 128 30.02 -1.30 -5.04
N GLN A 129 30.20 -0.01 -4.75
CA GLN A 129 31.39 0.50 -4.08
C GLN A 129 31.53 -0.09 -2.67
N ALA A 130 30.47 -0.05 -1.86
CA ALA A 130 30.47 -0.62 -0.51
C ALA A 130 30.79 -2.14 -0.52
N TYR A 131 30.22 -2.88 -1.47
CA TYR A 131 30.51 -4.31 -1.62
C TYR A 131 31.97 -4.58 -2.00
N ALA A 132 32.53 -3.80 -2.93
CA ALA A 132 33.94 -3.91 -3.32
C ALA A 132 34.87 -3.60 -2.14
N SER A 133 34.60 -2.53 -1.39
CA SER A 133 35.36 -2.19 -0.18
C SER A 133 35.28 -3.29 0.88
N LEU A 134 34.09 -3.83 1.14
CA LEU A 134 33.90 -4.92 2.08
C LEU A 134 34.72 -6.16 1.68
N LYS A 135 34.76 -6.49 0.39
CA LYS A 135 35.54 -7.62 -0.12
C LYS A 135 37.04 -7.42 0.14
N ILE A 136 37.56 -6.24 -0.14
CA ILE A 136 38.96 -5.88 0.12
C ILE A 136 39.28 -5.98 1.62
N GLU A 137 38.43 -5.42 2.48
CA GLU A 137 38.60 -5.48 3.93
C GLU A 137 38.58 -6.92 4.45
N PHE A 138 37.69 -7.77 3.93
CA PHE A 138 37.61 -9.17 4.30
C PHE A 138 38.85 -9.96 3.85
N GLU A 139 39.32 -9.76 2.62
CA GLU A 139 40.54 -10.38 2.11
C GLU A 139 41.75 -10.01 2.98
N ALA A 140 41.90 -8.73 3.33
CA ALA A 140 42.97 -8.26 4.19
C ALA A 140 42.90 -8.89 5.60
N LYS A 141 41.71 -9.00 6.20
CA LYS A 141 41.52 -9.65 7.51
C LYS A 141 41.83 -11.14 7.49
N ILE A 142 41.48 -11.84 6.42
CA ILE A 142 41.81 -13.27 6.25
C ILE A 142 43.32 -13.45 6.10
N GLN A 143 43.98 -12.62 5.28
CA GLN A 143 45.43 -12.68 5.11
C GLN A 143 46.20 -12.39 6.41
N GLN A 144 45.67 -11.53 7.28
CA GLN A 144 46.27 -11.25 8.60
C GLN A 144 46.02 -12.37 9.64
N ALA A 145 45.07 -13.27 9.37
CA ALA A 145 44.71 -14.38 10.26
C ALA A 145 45.39 -15.71 9.89
N VAL A 146 46.29 -15.68 8.90
CA VAL A 146 47.18 -16.79 8.48
C VAL A 146 48.60 -16.45 8.90
#